data_AF-A0A6L5GCP4-F1
#
_entry.id   AF-A0A6L5GCP4-F1
#
_cell.length_a   1.000
_cell.length_b   1.000
_cell.length_c   1.000
_cell.angle_alpha   90.00
_cell.angle_beta   90.00
_cell.angle_gamma   90.00
#
_symmetry.space_group_name_H-M   'P 1'
#
loop_
_entity.id
_entity.type
_entity.pdbx_description
1 polymer ?
#
loop_
_entity_poly.entity_id
_entity_poly.type
_entity_poly.pdbx_seq_one_letter_code
_entity_poly.pdbx_strand_id
1 'polypeptide(L)'
;MDPIFRLPPDSPLAAAVSEDWGLLPLRVPAGWHVVYNELSARRLPDGRVEANDSEDLYWARTTLPPRPAAEEEAAAKGGRRSREVNVDAGWYGGRGFRVVVLDPDWDHERASCTTPDLGGLVSTLETWMRVIARDGRLP
;
A
#
# COMPACT_ATOMS: atom_id res chain seq x y z
N MET A 1 15.08 -12.23 9.25
CA MET A 1 14.33 -12.22 10.52
C MET A 1 12.89 -12.21 10.11
N ASP A 2 12.13 -13.21 10.52
CA ASP A 2 10.77 -13.41 10.08
C ASP A 2 9.88 -12.28 10.65
N PRO A 3 9.01 -11.67 9.83
CA PRO A 3 8.16 -10.56 10.25
C PRO A 3 7.05 -11.08 11.16
N ILE A 4 7.36 -11.20 12.45
CA ILE A 4 6.45 -11.69 13.49
C ILE A 4 6.07 -10.55 14.44
N PHE A 5 4.77 -10.32 14.59
CA PHE A 5 4.20 -9.16 15.28
C PHE A 5 3.23 -9.55 16.38
N ARG A 6 2.99 -8.61 17.30
CA ARG A 6 1.86 -8.65 18.23
C ARG A 6 0.87 -7.58 17.81
N LEU A 7 -0.31 -7.99 17.36
CA LEU A 7 -1.39 -7.06 17.09
C LEU A 7 -2.19 -6.79 18.37
N PRO A 8 -2.72 -5.57 18.56
CA PRO A 8 -3.69 -5.32 19.62
C PRO A 8 -4.89 -6.25 19.44
N PRO A 9 -5.35 -6.95 20.49
CA PRO A 9 -6.40 -7.97 20.38
C PRO A 9 -7.72 -7.39 19.86
N ASP A 10 -8.01 -6.13 20.19
CA ASP A 10 -9.22 -5.42 19.78
C ASP A 10 -9.10 -4.73 18.41
N SER A 11 -7.96 -4.91 17.70
CA SER A 11 -7.79 -4.32 16.37
C SER A 11 -8.56 -5.11 15.31
N PRO A 12 -9.19 -4.44 14.33
CA PRO A 12 -9.84 -5.12 13.20
C PRO A 12 -8.90 -6.05 12.43
N LEU A 13 -7.61 -5.68 12.34
CA LEU A 13 -6.59 -6.49 11.71
C LEU A 13 -6.34 -7.79 12.49
N ALA A 14 -6.26 -7.72 13.83
CA ALA A 14 -6.16 -8.92 14.65
C ALA A 14 -7.36 -9.85 14.47
N ALA A 15 -8.58 -9.32 14.34
CA ALA A 15 -9.76 -10.16 14.12
C ALA A 15 -9.79 -10.85 12.74
N ALA A 16 -9.11 -10.28 11.74
CA ALA A 16 -9.12 -10.79 10.37
C ALA A 16 -8.09 -11.90 10.10
N VAL A 17 -7.10 -12.10 10.98
CA VAL A 17 -6.03 -13.09 10.77
C VAL A 17 -6.42 -14.46 11.35
N SER A 18 -6.45 -15.48 10.47
CA SER A 18 -6.65 -16.90 10.77
C SER A 18 -5.34 -17.62 11.10
N GLU A 19 -5.42 -18.87 11.57
CA GLU A 19 -4.25 -19.75 11.74
C GLU A 19 -3.65 -20.20 10.40
N ASP A 20 -4.47 -20.22 9.34
CA ASP A 20 -4.02 -20.43 7.96
C ASP A 20 -3.52 -19.13 7.33
N TRP A 21 -2.59 -19.27 6.37
CA TRP A 21 -2.16 -18.15 5.52
C TRP A 21 -3.33 -17.59 4.73
N GLY A 22 -3.54 -16.28 4.86
CA GLY A 22 -4.58 -15.56 4.12
C GLY A 22 -4.17 -14.13 3.82
N LEU A 23 -4.77 -13.56 2.77
CA LEU A 23 -4.59 -12.15 2.43
C LEU A 23 -5.12 -11.26 3.56
N LEU A 24 -4.35 -10.23 3.91
CA LEU A 24 -4.80 -9.21 4.84
C LEU A 24 -5.85 -8.32 4.17
N PRO A 25 -6.93 -7.96 4.88
CA PRO A 25 -7.93 -7.06 4.33
C PRO A 25 -7.35 -5.63 4.21
N LEU A 26 -7.48 -5.05 3.02
CA LEU A 26 -7.10 -3.66 2.73
C LEU A 26 -8.31 -2.90 2.19
N ARG A 27 -8.58 -1.71 2.73
CA ARG A 27 -9.58 -0.80 2.17
C ARG A 27 -9.00 0.01 1.02
N VAL A 28 -9.30 -0.43 -0.20
CA VAL A 28 -8.93 0.24 -1.45
C VAL A 28 -10.03 1.23 -1.85
N PRO A 29 -9.76 2.56 -1.87
CA PRO A 29 -10.75 3.52 -2.32
C PRO A 29 -10.97 3.46 -3.84
N ALA A 30 -12.12 3.95 -4.31
CA ALA A 30 -12.37 4.10 -5.74
C ALA A 30 -11.28 4.96 -6.41
N GLY A 31 -10.98 4.66 -7.67
CA GLY A 31 -9.89 5.31 -8.39
C GLY A 31 -8.53 4.63 -8.24
N TRP A 32 -8.47 3.46 -7.62
CA TRP A 32 -7.27 2.61 -7.56
C TRP A 32 -7.48 1.29 -8.29
N HIS A 33 -6.43 0.85 -8.97
CA HIS A 33 -6.29 -0.46 -9.57
C HIS A 33 -5.17 -1.20 -8.84
N VAL A 34 -5.52 -2.24 -8.09
CA VAL A 34 -4.56 -3.14 -7.45
C VAL A 34 -3.98 -4.02 -8.54
N VAL A 35 -2.69 -3.88 -8.80
CA VAL A 35 -1.99 -4.67 -9.82
C VAL A 35 -1.44 -5.96 -9.21
N TYR A 36 -0.97 -5.88 -7.96
CA TYR A 36 -0.41 -7.02 -7.24
C TYR A 36 -0.76 -6.93 -5.75
N ASN A 37 -1.13 -8.05 -5.14
CA ASN A 37 -1.39 -8.14 -3.71
C ASN A 37 -1.07 -9.55 -3.21
N GLU A 38 0.06 -9.67 -2.54
CA GLU A 38 0.45 -10.86 -1.78
C GLU A 38 0.60 -10.55 -0.29
N LEU A 39 0.10 -9.41 0.17
CA LEU A 39 0.13 -9.06 1.58
C LEU A 39 -0.70 -10.07 2.38
N SER A 40 -0.01 -11.02 3.01
CA SER A 40 -0.63 -12.17 3.67
C SER A 40 -0.04 -12.38 5.05
N ALA A 41 -0.83 -12.98 5.92
CA ALA A 41 -0.41 -13.31 7.26
C ALA A 41 -1.14 -14.54 7.79
N ARG A 42 -0.58 -15.10 8.86
CA ARG A 42 -1.23 -16.12 9.69
C ARG A 42 -1.00 -15.88 11.17
N ARG A 43 -1.86 -16.44 12.00
CA ARG A 43 -1.76 -16.45 13.45
C ARG A 43 -0.99 -17.69 13.90
N LEU A 44 0.02 -17.48 14.72
CA LEU A 44 0.79 -18.53 15.36
C LEU A 44 0.08 -19.07 16.61
N PRO A 45 0.40 -20.28 17.08
CA PRO A 45 -0.21 -20.88 18.28
C PRO A 45 -0.06 -20.04 19.56
N ASP A 46 0.95 -19.16 19.62
CA ASP A 46 1.18 -18.26 20.75
C ASP A 46 0.45 -16.90 20.62
N GLY A 47 -0.40 -16.77 19.60
CA GLY A 47 -1.21 -15.59 19.31
C GLY A 47 -0.49 -14.47 18.57
N ARG A 48 0.81 -14.61 18.28
CA ARG A 48 1.52 -13.68 17.40
C ARG A 48 1.08 -13.86 15.95
N VAL A 49 1.36 -12.86 15.12
CA VAL A 49 1.03 -12.87 13.70
C VAL A 49 2.30 -12.87 12.89
N GLU A 50 2.45 -13.83 12.00
CA GLU A 50 3.52 -13.92 11.02
C GLU A 50 3.00 -13.39 9.68
N ALA A 51 3.70 -12.44 9.07
CA ALA A 51 3.43 -11.97 7.71
C ALA A 51 4.43 -12.59 6.72
N ASN A 52 4.17 -12.47 5.42
CA ASN A 52 5.18 -12.81 4.42
C ASN A 52 6.27 -11.72 4.35
N ASP A 53 7.47 -12.12 3.95
CA ASP A 53 8.71 -11.33 4.05
C ASP A 53 9.28 -10.90 2.69
N SER A 54 8.43 -10.88 1.66
CA SER A 54 8.80 -10.47 0.30
C SER A 54 9.09 -8.96 0.21
N GLU A 55 10.01 -8.57 -0.68
CA GLU A 55 10.19 -7.17 -1.08
C GLU A 55 9.04 -6.66 -1.97
N ASP A 56 8.27 -7.57 -2.57
CA ASP A 56 7.11 -7.27 -3.41
C ASP A 56 5.85 -7.80 -2.69
N LEU A 57 5.21 -6.98 -1.85
CA LEU A 57 4.00 -7.39 -1.11
C LEU A 57 2.73 -6.82 -1.73
N TYR A 58 2.78 -5.58 -2.22
CA TYR A 58 1.59 -4.88 -2.68
C TYR A 58 1.95 -3.79 -3.69
N TRP A 59 1.25 -3.76 -4.82
CA TRP A 59 1.33 -2.68 -5.78
C TRP A 59 -0.06 -2.30 -6.27
N ALA A 60 -0.36 -1.01 -6.20
CA ALA A 60 -1.54 -0.41 -6.80
C ALA A 60 -1.19 0.88 -7.55
N ARG A 61 -2.01 1.23 -8.54
CA ARG A 61 -1.89 2.49 -9.27
C ARG A 61 -3.22 3.22 -9.33
N THR A 62 -3.20 4.55 -9.40
CA THR A 62 -4.43 5.31 -9.63
C THR A 62 -4.97 5.04 -11.03
N THR A 63 -6.27 4.78 -11.18
CA THR A 63 -6.91 4.78 -12.50
C THR A 63 -7.11 6.22 -12.94
N LEU A 64 -6.48 6.61 -14.05
CA LEU A 64 -6.81 7.89 -14.68
C LEU A 64 -8.30 7.83 -15.11
N PRO A 65 -9.12 8.83 -14.80
CA PRO A 65 -10.42 8.94 -15.44
C PRO A 65 -10.20 9.07 -16.97
N PRO A 66 -11.06 8.47 -17.82
CA PRO A 66 -10.94 8.61 -19.26
C PRO A 66 -10.98 10.10 -19.62
N ARG A 67 -9.87 10.63 -20.14
CA ARG A 67 -9.76 12.04 -20.54
C ARG A 67 -10.23 12.23 -21.98
N PRO A 68 -10.89 13.35 -22.29
CA PRO A 68 -10.94 13.86 -23.66
C PRO A 68 -9.50 14.18 -24.12
N ALA A 69 -9.15 13.85 -25.38
CA ALA A 69 -7.80 13.98 -25.94
C ALA A 69 -7.14 15.37 -25.73
N ALA A 70 -7.95 16.44 -25.62
CA ALA A 70 -7.47 17.81 -25.40
C ALA A 70 -6.85 18.03 -23.99
N GLU A 71 -7.26 17.27 -22.97
CA GLU A 71 -6.70 17.38 -21.61
C GLU A 71 -5.41 16.55 -21.44
N GLU A 72 -5.18 15.59 -22.34
CA GLU A 72 -3.96 14.77 -22.40
C GLU A 72 -2.75 15.62 -22.84
N GLU A 73 -2.95 16.50 -23.83
CA GLU A 73 -1.94 17.48 -24.26
C GLU A 73 -1.59 18.52 -23.17
N ALA A 74 -2.56 18.92 -22.34
CA ALA A 74 -2.34 19.86 -21.24
C ALA A 74 -1.59 19.21 -20.06
N ALA A 75 -1.84 17.92 -19.79
CA ALA A 75 -1.10 17.14 -18.79
C ALA A 75 0.36 16.89 -19.22
N ALA A 76 0.61 16.70 -20.53
CA ALA A 76 1.96 16.59 -21.09
C ALA A 76 2.80 17.86 -20.90
N LYS A 77 2.16 19.04 -20.80
CA LYS A 77 2.83 20.34 -20.57
C LYS A 77 3.01 20.73 -19.10
N GLY A 78 2.88 19.79 -18.16
CA GLY A 78 3.14 20.04 -16.74
C GLY A 78 1.92 20.46 -15.90
N GLY A 79 0.70 20.24 -16.42
CA GLY A 79 -0.53 20.40 -15.65
C GLY A 79 -0.56 19.45 -14.45
N ARG A 80 -0.39 20.00 -13.24
CA ARG A 80 -0.24 19.29 -11.95
C ARG A 80 -1.48 18.53 -11.45
N ARG A 81 -2.54 18.39 -12.25
CA ARG A 81 -3.78 17.72 -11.86
C ARG A 81 -3.82 16.29 -12.42
N SER A 82 -3.81 15.30 -11.53
CA SER A 82 -4.01 13.86 -11.80
C SER A 82 -2.97 13.23 -12.73
N ARG A 83 -1.70 13.16 -12.32
CA ARG A 83 -0.78 12.17 -12.91
C ARG A 83 -1.08 10.81 -12.27
N GLU A 84 -0.99 9.76 -13.06
CA GLU A 84 -0.95 8.40 -12.53
C GLU A 84 0.15 8.34 -11.46
N VAL A 85 -0.13 7.70 -10.33
CA VAL A 85 0.87 7.42 -9.29
C VAL A 85 0.75 5.96 -8.88
N ASN A 86 1.88 5.38 -8.51
CA ASN A 86 1.96 4.04 -7.95
C ASN A 86 2.12 4.13 -6.43
N VAL A 87 1.48 3.20 -5.72
CA VAL A 87 1.79 2.87 -4.34
C VAL A 87 2.33 1.46 -4.34
N ASP A 88 3.51 1.28 -3.77
CA ASP A 88 4.20 0.00 -3.66
C ASP A 88 4.62 -0.25 -2.21
N ALA A 89 4.63 -1.51 -1.78
CA ALA A 89 5.07 -1.89 -0.46
C ALA A 89 5.77 -3.24 -0.42
N GLY A 90 6.79 -3.32 0.44
CA GLY A 90 7.66 -4.47 0.61
C GLY A 90 8.22 -4.60 2.02
N TRP A 91 8.64 -5.80 2.40
CA TRP A 91 9.40 -6.06 3.62
C TRP A 91 10.90 -6.06 3.33
N TYR A 92 11.64 -5.22 4.06
CA TYR A 92 13.09 -5.14 3.94
C TYR A 92 13.71 -5.55 5.27
N GLY A 93 14.31 -6.75 5.30
CA GLY A 93 14.88 -7.35 6.50
C GLY A 93 15.72 -6.38 7.33
N GLY A 94 15.40 -6.24 8.62
CA GLY A 94 16.07 -5.33 9.56
C GLY A 94 15.68 -3.85 9.44
N ARG A 95 14.92 -3.47 8.41
CA ARG A 95 14.38 -2.11 8.23
C ARG A 95 12.87 -2.04 8.47
N GLY A 96 12.16 -3.14 8.24
CA GLY A 96 10.72 -3.22 8.37
C GLY A 96 10.01 -3.14 7.02
N PHE A 97 8.71 -2.88 7.05
CA PHE A 97 7.94 -2.60 5.84
C PHE A 97 8.26 -1.21 5.32
N ARG A 98 8.45 -1.08 4.01
CA ARG A 98 8.55 0.21 3.33
C ARG A 98 7.36 0.36 2.41
N VAL A 99 6.71 1.52 2.48
CA VAL A 99 5.66 1.95 1.56
C VAL A 99 6.19 3.14 0.78
N VAL A 100 6.05 3.14 -0.53
CA VAL A 100 6.50 4.22 -1.41
C VAL A 100 5.36 4.71 -2.30
N VAL A 101 5.35 6.00 -2.59
CA VAL A 101 4.58 6.59 -3.68
C VAL A 101 5.55 6.94 -4.80
N LEU A 102 5.32 6.44 -6.00
CA LEU A 102 6.19 6.61 -7.16
C LEU A 102 5.44 7.31 -8.30
N ASP A 103 6.18 8.06 -9.11
CA ASP A 103 5.71 8.41 -10.46
C ASP A 103 5.55 7.15 -11.33
N PRO A 104 4.90 7.26 -12.51
CA PRO A 104 4.72 6.12 -13.42
C PRO A 104 6.01 5.52 -13.98
N ASP A 105 7.12 6.26 -13.91
CA ASP A 105 8.43 5.83 -14.43
C ASP A 105 9.19 4.92 -13.47
N TRP A 106 8.69 4.72 -12.24
CA TRP A 106 9.31 3.91 -11.18
C TRP A 106 10.64 4.43 -10.64
N ASP A 107 11.26 5.39 -11.31
CA ASP A 107 12.54 5.96 -10.94
C ASP A 107 12.39 7.12 -9.93
N HIS A 108 11.20 7.77 -9.90
CA HIS A 108 10.97 8.92 -9.03
C HIS A 108 10.06 8.60 -7.84
N GLU A 109 10.68 8.46 -6.67
CA GLU A 109 9.99 8.45 -5.38
C GLU A 109 9.47 9.84 -5.02
N ARG A 110 8.19 9.91 -4.66
CA ARG A 110 7.52 11.12 -4.20
C ARG A 110 7.40 11.18 -2.68
N ALA A 111 7.20 10.04 -2.06
CA ALA A 111 7.09 9.88 -0.62
C ALA A 111 7.45 8.44 -0.25
N SER A 112 8.03 8.27 0.94
CA SER A 112 8.22 6.94 1.54
C SER A 112 7.98 6.97 3.04
N CYS A 113 7.58 5.81 3.54
CA CYS A 113 7.39 5.56 4.96
C CYS A 113 7.94 4.17 5.27
N THR A 114 8.70 4.06 6.35
CA THR A 114 9.15 2.77 6.87
C THR A 114 8.50 2.52 8.21
N THR A 115 7.94 1.33 8.41
CA THR A 115 7.29 0.91 9.65
C THR A 115 7.71 -0.52 10.01
N PRO A 116 8.13 -0.77 11.27
CA PRO A 116 8.38 -2.11 11.75
C PRO A 116 7.08 -2.84 12.16
N ASP A 117 5.93 -2.17 12.10
CA ASP A 117 4.65 -2.70 12.56
C ASP A 117 3.71 -3.02 11.39
N LEU A 118 3.06 -4.19 11.46
CA LEU A 118 2.11 -4.67 10.45
C LEU A 118 0.82 -3.82 10.41
N GLY A 119 0.33 -3.37 11.57
CA GLY A 119 -0.78 -2.43 11.65
C GLY A 119 -0.41 -1.07 11.04
N GLY A 120 0.83 -0.63 11.30
CA GLY A 120 1.46 0.53 10.67
C GLY A 120 1.42 0.44 9.15
N LEU A 121 1.86 -0.68 8.57
CA LEU A 121 1.82 -0.91 7.12
C LEU A 121 0.40 -0.74 6.55
N VAL A 122 -0.56 -1.49 7.09
CA VAL A 122 -1.96 -1.47 6.63
C VAL A 122 -2.54 -0.05 6.75
N SER A 123 -2.31 0.61 7.88
CA SER A 123 -2.82 1.96 8.11
C SER A 123 -2.21 3.00 7.17
N THR A 124 -0.92 2.89 6.86
CA THR A 124 -0.23 3.77 5.90
C THR A 124 -0.79 3.59 4.50
N LEU A 125 -0.90 2.35 4.02
CA LEU A 125 -1.47 2.05 2.70
C LEU A 125 -2.90 2.62 2.57
N GLU A 126 -3.79 2.29 3.50
CA GLU A 126 -5.18 2.76 3.46
C GLU A 126 -5.28 4.29 3.53
N THR A 127 -4.44 4.92 4.36
CA THR A 127 -4.45 6.37 4.54
C THR A 127 -3.94 7.09 3.30
N TRP A 128 -2.80 6.66 2.76
CA TRP A 128 -2.21 7.28 1.58
C TRP A 128 -3.10 7.14 0.36
N MET A 129 -3.62 5.93 0.10
CA MET A 129 -4.54 5.71 -1.01
C MET A 129 -5.79 6.58 -0.89
N ARG A 130 -6.31 6.76 0.32
CA ARG A 130 -7.48 7.62 0.60
C ARG A 130 -7.17 9.10 0.39
N VAL A 131 -6.04 9.60 0.90
CA VAL A 131 -5.64 11.01 0.77
C VAL A 131 -5.42 11.36 -0.70
N ILE A 132 -4.72 10.51 -1.43
CA ILE A 132 -4.48 10.69 -2.87
C ILE A 132 -5.81 10.68 -3.63
N ALA A 133 -6.70 9.71 -3.37
CA ALA A 133 -7.99 9.61 -4.06
C ALA A 133 -8.94 10.77 -3.74
N ARG A 134 -8.99 11.22 -2.48
CA ARG A 134 -9.93 12.25 -2.02
C ARG A 134 -9.44 13.65 -2.34
N ASP A 135 -8.17 13.93 -2.05
CA ASP A 135 -7.63 15.29 -2.03
C ASP A 135 -6.71 15.55 -3.23
N GLY A 136 -6.34 14.52 -4.00
CA GLY A 136 -5.36 14.64 -5.10
C GLY A 136 -3.97 15.05 -4.60
N ARG A 137 -3.70 14.86 -3.31
CA ARG A 137 -2.46 15.26 -2.64
C ARG A 137 -1.60 14.04 -2.38
N LEU A 138 -0.31 14.21 -2.60
CA LEU A 138 0.69 13.26 -2.15
C LEU A 138 0.81 13.38 -0.62
N PRO A 139 1.06 12.25 0.08
CA PRO A 139 1.22 12.22 1.53
C PRO A 139 2.41 13.06 2.01
#